data_AF-A0A4Y8WA18-F1
#
_entry.id   AF-A0A4Y8WA18-F1
#
_cell.length_a   1.000
_cell.length_b   1.000
_cell.length_c   1.000
_cell.angle_alpha   90.00
_cell.angle_beta   90.00
_cell.angle_gamma   90.00
#
_symmetry.space_group_name_H-M   'P 1'
#
loop_
_entity.id
_entity.type
_entity.pdbx_description
1 polymer ?
#
loop_
_entity_poly.entity_id
_entity_poly.type
_entity_poly.pdbx_seq_one_letter_code
_entity_poly.pdbx_strand_id
1 'polypeptide(L)'
;MKTLINSLKENTTNRLKNPLIGAFVFSWTIWNGSDLIVFFLSNNEKKIALVEQIEFNITNDLLAPSGLTLLYLLIIPILNMLYERLIDGVVNKHRNAFNQKTLQQHYYTVKKTTIAKLDSDEDENRKLRDRQLDTWANEKRQMSETVVSFRREYSEKIAKIDNEISSYKEEIRRLTSEVYDLNTEVDNFQRGLSHMVRDVDSGVGQLLSVADLPQRAEDAVKRIKDASIRARKVLKVPVLISSPGNDWEPYNEPLMDFDENIPF
;
A
#
# COMPACT_ATOMS: atom_id res chain seq x y z
N MET A 1 35.11 44.34 71.91
CA MET A 1 36.03 43.27 71.44
C MET A 1 35.31 42.07 70.85
N LYS A 2 34.31 41.47 71.53
CA LYS A 2 33.57 40.31 70.99
C LYS A 2 32.88 40.57 69.64
N THR A 3 32.38 41.78 69.41
CA THR A 3 31.75 42.18 68.14
C THR A 3 32.73 42.27 66.96
N LEU A 4 33.97 42.71 67.20
CA LEU A 4 35.02 42.79 66.17
C LEU A 4 35.59 41.41 65.82
N ILE A 5 35.77 40.54 66.81
CA ILE A 5 36.23 39.16 66.60
C ILE A 5 35.16 38.37 65.82
N ASN A 6 33.89 38.58 66.15
CA ASN A 6 32.79 37.93 65.44
C ASN A 6 32.66 38.45 64.00
N SER A 7 32.79 39.76 63.76
CA SER A 7 32.73 40.31 62.39
C SER A 7 33.93 39.90 61.52
N LEU A 8 35.14 39.78 62.10
CA LEU A 8 36.32 39.25 61.42
C LEU A 8 36.17 37.75 61.10
N LYS A 9 35.69 36.95 62.07
CA LYS A 9 35.43 35.53 61.87
C LYS A 9 34.41 35.31 60.77
N GLU A 10 33.31 36.07 60.78
CA GLU A 10 32.23 35.94 59.80
C GLU A 10 32.69 36.35 58.40
N ASN A 11 33.44 37.44 58.26
CA ASN A 11 33.99 37.90 56.98
C ASN A 11 35.05 36.93 56.43
N THR A 12 35.92 36.39 57.30
CA THR A 12 36.91 35.38 56.91
C THR A 12 36.24 34.08 56.48
N THR A 13 35.21 33.64 57.21
CA THR A 13 34.45 32.42 56.88
C THR A 13 33.70 32.58 55.54
N ASN A 14 33.11 33.77 55.30
CA ASN A 14 32.41 34.05 54.06
C ASN A 14 33.36 34.13 52.85
N ARG A 15 34.58 34.64 53.03
CA ARG A 15 35.61 34.64 51.99
C ARG A 15 36.19 33.25 51.74
N LEU A 16 36.38 32.44 52.78
CA LEU A 16 36.91 31.08 52.66
C LEU A 16 35.91 30.10 52.02
N LYS A 17 34.61 30.41 52.09
CA LYS A 17 33.56 29.72 51.31
C LYS A 17 33.65 29.99 49.81
N ASN A 18 34.36 31.02 49.37
CA ASN A 18 34.62 31.23 47.94
C ASN A 18 35.66 30.18 47.48
N PRO A 19 35.31 29.28 46.54
CA PRO A 19 36.20 28.22 46.11
C PRO A 19 37.58 28.70 45.64
N LEU A 20 37.68 29.90 45.07
CA LEU A 20 38.96 30.49 44.65
C LEU A 20 39.83 30.89 45.85
N ILE A 21 39.27 31.61 46.81
CA ILE A 21 40.02 32.07 47.98
C ILE A 21 40.37 30.90 48.89
N GLY A 22 39.43 29.97 49.08
CA GLY A 22 39.67 28.72 49.80
C GLY A 22 40.79 27.90 49.15
N ALA A 23 40.70 27.62 47.84
CA ALA A 23 41.73 26.90 47.13
C ALA A 23 43.10 27.61 47.19
N PHE A 24 43.12 28.95 47.17
CA PHE A 24 44.34 29.75 47.32
C PHE A 24 44.99 29.60 48.68
N VAL A 25 44.22 29.74 49.75
CA VAL A 25 44.76 29.54 51.10
C VAL A 25 45.27 28.11 51.26
N PHE A 26 44.51 27.10 50.81
CA PHE A 26 44.96 25.70 50.85
C PHE A 26 46.23 25.46 50.03
N SER A 27 46.28 25.97 48.80
CA SER A 27 47.44 25.87 47.92
C SER A 27 48.68 26.54 48.51
N TRP A 28 48.52 27.75 49.06
CA TRP A 28 49.59 28.49 49.71
C TRP A 28 50.10 27.77 50.98
N THR A 29 49.20 27.16 51.76
CA THR A 29 49.54 26.34 52.92
C THR A 29 50.27 25.06 52.52
N ILE A 30 49.89 24.41 51.42
CA ILE A 30 50.59 23.21 50.91
C ILE A 30 51.98 23.60 50.39
N TRP A 31 52.08 24.70 49.64
CA TRP A 31 53.34 25.17 49.04
C TRP A 31 54.35 25.65 50.09
N ASN A 32 53.91 26.45 51.07
CA ASN A 32 54.73 26.92 52.19
C ASN A 32 54.67 25.99 53.41
N GLY A 33 54.26 24.74 53.20
CA GLY A 33 53.98 23.80 54.29
C GLY A 33 55.20 23.45 55.13
N SER A 34 56.39 23.38 54.51
CA SER A 34 57.66 23.16 55.22
C SER A 34 57.91 24.25 56.25
N ASP A 35 57.72 25.51 55.84
CA ASP A 35 58.05 26.67 56.65
C ASP A 35 57.02 26.86 57.76
N LEU A 36 55.75 26.56 57.48
CA LEU A 36 54.69 26.52 58.48
C LEU A 36 54.93 25.42 59.52
N ILE A 37 55.31 24.22 59.10
CA ILE A 37 55.59 23.10 60.01
C ILE A 37 56.80 23.44 60.89
N VAL A 38 57.89 23.93 60.30
CA VAL A 38 59.09 24.38 61.04
C VAL A 38 58.73 25.52 61.99
N PHE A 39 57.92 26.48 61.56
CA PHE A 39 57.45 27.58 62.39
C PHE A 39 56.62 27.10 63.59
N PHE A 40 55.66 26.18 63.40
CA PHE A 40 54.82 25.69 64.48
C PHE A 40 55.60 24.86 65.51
N LEU A 41 56.55 24.04 65.07
CA LEU A 41 57.32 23.11 65.92
C LEU A 41 58.58 23.72 66.56
N SER A 42 58.97 24.94 66.18
CA SER A 42 60.18 25.59 66.68
C SER A 42 59.97 26.37 68.01
N ASN A 43 61.07 26.54 68.76
CA ASN A 43 61.10 27.29 70.02
C ASN A 43 60.93 28.81 69.78
N ASN A 44 60.44 29.54 70.80
CA ASN A 44 60.06 30.96 70.69
C ASN A 44 61.20 31.87 70.19
N GLU A 45 62.46 31.59 70.55
CA GLU A 45 63.63 32.36 70.09
C GLU A 45 63.92 32.16 68.59
N LYS A 46 63.76 30.91 68.12
CA LYS A 46 63.97 30.55 66.70
C LYS A 46 62.81 31.03 65.82
N LYS A 47 61.59 31.13 66.36
CA LYS A 47 60.43 31.73 65.65
C LYS A 47 60.67 33.19 65.30
N ILE A 48 61.29 33.96 66.21
CA ILE A 48 61.59 35.39 66.00
C ILE A 48 62.69 35.54 64.93
N ALA A 49 63.76 34.73 65.01
CA ALA A 49 64.82 34.74 64.00
C ALA A 49 64.34 34.35 62.59
N LEU A 50 63.34 33.45 62.50
CA LEU A 50 62.75 33.03 61.23
C LEU A 50 61.87 34.11 60.60
N VAL A 51 61.27 34.98 61.42
CA VAL A 51 60.48 36.13 60.96
C VAL A 51 61.38 37.28 60.47
N GLU A 52 62.57 37.44 61.03
CA GLU A 52 63.53 38.46 60.62
C GLU A 52 64.24 38.17 59.29
N GLN A 53 64.26 36.90 58.83
CA GLN A 53 64.96 36.46 57.61
C GLN A 53 64.01 36.19 56.42
N ILE A 54 62.75 36.61 56.49
CA ILE A 54 61.77 36.39 55.41
C ILE A 54 62.09 37.31 54.23
N GLU A 55 62.75 36.78 53.20
CA GLU A 55 62.86 37.42 51.89
C GLU A 55 61.61 37.10 51.07
N PHE A 56 60.72 38.08 50.90
CA PHE A 56 59.52 37.91 50.10
C PHE A 56 59.87 37.74 48.62
N ASN A 57 59.63 36.53 48.08
CA ASN A 57 59.81 36.26 46.66
C ASN A 57 58.45 36.12 45.98
N ILE A 58 58.10 37.13 45.18
CA ILE A 58 56.80 37.23 44.49
C ILE A 58 56.47 35.96 43.69
N THR A 59 57.48 35.32 43.10
CA THR A 59 57.28 34.12 42.27
C THR A 59 56.92 32.91 43.12
N ASN A 60 57.60 32.72 44.24
CA ASN A 60 57.42 31.55 45.09
C ASN A 60 56.21 31.70 46.02
N ASP A 61 55.95 32.91 46.51
CA ASP A 61 54.97 33.13 47.57
C ASP A 61 53.59 33.49 47.01
N LEU A 62 53.51 33.97 45.77
CA LEU A 62 52.26 34.39 45.13
C LEU A 62 51.95 33.60 43.84
N LEU A 63 52.90 33.50 42.91
CA LEU A 63 52.63 32.90 41.59
C LEU A 63 52.47 31.37 41.66
N ALA A 64 53.36 30.69 42.39
CA ALA A 64 53.28 29.22 42.52
C ALA A 64 52.00 28.76 43.24
N PRO A 65 51.60 29.35 44.39
CA PRO A 65 50.32 29.05 45.01
C PRO A 65 49.13 29.36 44.09
N SER A 66 49.15 30.49 43.38
CA SER A 66 48.10 30.86 42.42
C SER A 66 47.96 29.83 41.29
N GLY A 67 49.07 29.40 40.68
CA GLY A 67 49.04 28.36 39.65
C GLY A 67 48.47 27.03 40.15
N LEU A 68 48.82 26.64 41.37
CA LEU A 68 48.34 25.39 41.97
C LEU A 68 46.86 25.47 42.38
N THR A 69 46.31 26.66 42.69
CA THR A 69 44.84 26.83 42.82
C THR A 69 44.09 26.57 41.54
N LEU A 70 44.62 27.10 40.43
CA LEU A 70 43.97 27.04 39.14
C LEU A 70 43.99 25.61 38.63
N LEU A 71 45.10 24.91 38.87
CA LEU A 71 45.21 23.47 38.66
C LEU A 71 44.20 22.69 39.50
N TYR A 72 44.12 22.95 40.82
CA TYR A 72 43.20 22.26 41.73
C TYR A 72 41.73 22.43 41.33
N LEU A 73 41.32 23.66 40.98
CA LEU A 73 39.96 23.97 40.53
C LEU A 73 39.61 23.32 39.19
N LEU A 74 40.60 22.97 38.37
CA LEU A 74 40.41 22.30 37.08
C LEU A 74 40.40 20.77 37.24
N ILE A 75 41.28 20.23 38.09
CA ILE A 75 41.41 18.79 38.32
C ILE A 75 40.16 18.20 38.98
N ILE A 76 39.56 18.87 39.96
CA ILE A 76 38.39 18.33 40.68
C ILE A 76 37.19 18.08 39.74
N PRO A 77 36.75 19.03 38.90
CA PRO A 77 35.69 18.78 37.93
C PRO A 77 36.00 17.64 36.97
N ILE A 78 37.25 17.53 36.50
CA ILE A 78 37.66 16.44 35.61
C ILE A 78 37.57 15.08 36.32
N LEU A 79 38.03 15.00 37.57
CA LEU A 79 37.94 13.78 38.37
C LEU A 79 36.49 13.39 38.65
N ASN A 80 35.61 14.36 38.94
CA ASN A 80 34.18 14.09 39.15
C ASN A 80 33.51 13.56 37.87
N MET A 81 33.81 14.18 36.72
CA MET A 81 33.31 13.72 35.41
C MET A 81 33.82 12.30 35.08
N LEU A 82 35.07 11.98 35.41
CA LEU A 82 35.62 10.64 35.23
C LEU A 82 34.90 9.61 36.14
N TYR A 83 34.65 9.99 37.39
CA TYR A 83 33.96 9.14 38.37
C TYR A 83 32.53 8.80 37.91
N GLU A 84 31.75 9.80 37.49
CA GLU A 84 30.40 9.59 36.95
C GLU A 84 30.42 8.67 35.73
N ARG A 85 31.35 8.90 34.79
CA ARG A 85 31.46 8.09 33.57
C ARG A 85 31.76 6.61 33.84
N LEU A 86 32.58 6.31 34.84
CA LEU A 86 32.89 4.93 35.23
C LEU A 86 31.68 4.23 35.85
N ILE A 87 30.97 4.92 36.75
CA ILE A 87 29.80 4.36 37.44
C ILE A 87 28.63 4.17 36.49
N ASP A 88 28.28 5.20 35.72
CA ASP A 88 27.16 5.13 34.79
C ASP A 88 27.42 4.16 33.63
N GLY A 89 28.66 4.15 33.12
CA GLY A 89 29.04 3.30 31.99
C GLY A 89 29.04 1.80 32.33
N VAL A 90 29.52 1.41 33.51
CA VAL A 90 29.70 0.00 33.88
C VAL A 90 28.52 -0.52 34.70
N VAL A 91 28.20 0.14 35.81
CA VAL A 91 27.25 -0.36 36.82
C VAL A 91 25.82 -0.08 36.40
N ASN A 92 25.53 1.14 35.97
CA ASN A 92 24.16 1.56 35.69
C ASN A 92 23.63 0.92 34.39
N LYS A 93 24.49 0.71 33.38
CA LYS A 93 24.15 0.02 32.14
C LYS A 93 23.69 -1.43 32.37
N HIS A 94 24.39 -2.19 33.21
CA HIS A 94 24.02 -3.58 33.51
C HIS A 94 22.74 -3.67 34.34
N ARG A 95 22.58 -2.80 35.34
CA ARG A 95 21.39 -2.79 36.19
C ARG A 95 20.14 -2.36 35.43
N ASN A 96 20.25 -1.37 34.54
CA ASN A 96 19.11 -0.85 33.78
C ASN A 96 18.61 -1.85 32.74
N ALA A 97 19.50 -2.62 32.09
CA ALA A 97 19.09 -3.67 31.16
C ALA A 97 18.30 -4.79 31.87
N PHE A 98 18.73 -5.17 33.08
CA PHE A 98 18.01 -6.16 33.88
C PHE A 98 16.64 -5.65 34.33
N ASN A 99 16.58 -4.41 34.85
CA ASN A 99 15.33 -3.81 35.30
C ASN A 99 14.30 -3.68 34.17
N GLN A 100 14.73 -3.35 32.95
CA GLN A 100 13.85 -3.29 31.78
C GLN A 100 13.27 -4.67 31.43
N LYS A 101 14.09 -5.73 31.47
CA LYS A 101 13.63 -7.10 31.18
C LYS A 101 12.60 -7.58 32.22
N THR A 102 12.85 -7.32 33.50
CA THR A 102 11.91 -7.65 34.59
C THR A 102 10.60 -6.90 34.45
N LEU A 103 10.67 -5.61 34.10
CA LEU A 103 9.47 -4.79 33.90
C LEU A 103 8.61 -5.31 32.73
N GLN A 104 9.23 -5.70 31.62
CA GLN A 104 8.52 -6.31 30.49
C GLN A 104 7.82 -7.62 30.87
N GLN A 105 8.49 -8.48 31.63
CA GLN A 105 7.91 -9.75 32.10
C GLN A 105 6.71 -9.53 33.02
N HIS A 106 6.78 -8.54 33.90
CA HIS A 106 5.66 -8.16 34.76
C HIS A 106 4.44 -7.73 33.92
N TYR A 107 4.61 -6.82 32.96
CA TYR A 107 3.51 -6.38 32.09
C TYR A 107 2.92 -7.52 31.25
N TYR A 108 3.75 -8.41 30.72
CA TYR A 108 3.28 -9.57 29.97
C TYR A 108 2.41 -10.50 30.85
N THR A 109 2.86 -10.75 32.08
CA THR A 109 2.15 -11.61 33.03
C THR A 109 0.83 -10.98 33.47
N VAL A 110 0.81 -9.69 33.77
CA VAL A 110 -0.42 -8.95 34.08
C VAL A 110 -1.40 -9.02 32.91
N LYS A 111 -0.96 -8.76 31.68
CA LYS A 111 -1.82 -8.88 30.49
C LYS A 111 -2.44 -10.28 30.38
N LYS A 112 -1.63 -11.33 30.54
CA LYS A 112 -2.10 -12.71 30.43
C LYS A 112 -3.12 -13.05 31.53
N THR A 113 -2.88 -12.62 32.76
CA THR A 113 -3.81 -12.84 33.89
C THR A 113 -5.07 -12.00 33.77
N THR A 114 -5.01 -10.77 33.25
CA THR A 114 -6.19 -9.95 32.97
C THR A 114 -7.03 -10.57 31.86
N ILE A 115 -6.43 -11.07 30.79
CA ILE A 115 -7.15 -11.79 29.73
C ILE A 115 -7.81 -13.05 30.31
N ALA A 116 -7.10 -13.82 31.12
CA ALA A 116 -7.66 -15.01 31.77
C ALA A 116 -8.79 -14.68 32.76
N LYS A 117 -8.71 -13.55 33.48
CA LYS A 117 -9.80 -13.08 34.35
C LYS A 117 -11.00 -12.61 33.55
N LEU A 118 -10.78 -11.84 32.49
CA LEU A 118 -11.83 -11.37 31.59
C LEU A 118 -12.56 -12.54 30.91
N ASP A 119 -11.82 -13.58 30.53
CA ASP A 119 -12.38 -14.80 29.94
C ASP A 119 -13.12 -15.67 30.98
N SER A 120 -12.64 -15.65 32.23
CA SER A 120 -13.28 -16.33 33.37
C SER A 120 -14.50 -15.58 33.92
N ASP A 121 -14.64 -14.28 33.68
CA ASP A 121 -15.80 -13.48 34.07
C ASP A 121 -16.96 -13.80 33.11
N GLU A 122 -17.70 -14.85 33.46
CA GLU A 122 -18.78 -15.43 32.67
C GLU A 122 -19.83 -14.40 32.23
N ASP A 123 -20.13 -13.40 33.07
CA ASP A 123 -21.11 -12.34 32.79
C ASP A 123 -20.64 -11.33 31.72
N GLU A 124 -19.35 -10.98 31.68
CA GLU A 124 -18.83 -10.13 30.60
C GLU A 124 -18.71 -10.91 29.30
N ASN A 125 -18.30 -12.17 29.37
CA ASN A 125 -18.23 -13.07 28.21
C ASN A 125 -19.62 -13.26 27.59
N ARG A 126 -20.68 -13.42 28.40
CA ARG A 126 -22.07 -13.46 27.95
C ARG A 126 -22.49 -12.17 27.24
N LYS A 127 -22.19 -10.99 27.81
CA LYS A 127 -22.49 -9.70 27.16
C LYS A 127 -21.75 -9.51 25.84
N LEU A 128 -20.50 -9.98 25.74
CA LEU A 128 -19.73 -9.94 24.51
C LEU A 128 -20.35 -10.86 23.45
N ARG A 129 -20.74 -12.08 23.83
CA ARG A 129 -21.43 -13.03 22.94
C ARG A 129 -22.76 -12.48 22.46
N ASP A 130 -23.56 -11.86 23.34
CA ASP A 130 -24.84 -11.26 22.95
C ASP A 130 -24.63 -10.12 21.93
N ARG A 131 -23.65 -9.24 22.16
CA ARG A 131 -23.30 -8.19 21.17
C ARG A 131 -22.82 -8.76 19.85
N GLN A 132 -22.02 -9.83 19.90
CA GLN A 132 -21.56 -10.52 18.69
C GLN A 132 -22.73 -11.18 17.95
N LEU A 133 -23.68 -11.79 18.67
CA LEU A 133 -24.89 -12.37 18.08
C LEU A 133 -25.75 -11.30 17.43
N ASP A 134 -25.95 -10.14 18.06
CA ASP A 134 -26.69 -9.01 17.48
C ASP A 134 -26.01 -8.47 16.22
N THR A 135 -24.68 -8.30 16.28
CA THR A 135 -23.88 -7.83 15.13
C THR A 135 -23.97 -8.83 13.98
N TRP A 136 -23.78 -10.11 14.28
CA TRP A 136 -23.87 -11.20 13.31
C TRP A 136 -25.26 -11.31 12.69
N ALA A 137 -26.32 -11.17 13.49
CA ALA A 137 -27.70 -11.17 13.01
C ALA A 137 -27.96 -9.99 12.06
N ASN A 138 -27.44 -8.81 12.37
CA ASN A 138 -27.57 -7.63 11.51
C ASN A 138 -26.78 -7.80 10.20
N GLU A 139 -25.55 -8.29 10.26
CA GLU A 139 -24.73 -8.60 9.08
C GLU A 139 -25.40 -9.65 8.19
N LYS A 140 -25.95 -10.73 8.78
CA LYS A 140 -26.71 -11.75 8.06
C LYS A 140 -27.94 -11.17 7.38
N ARG A 141 -28.65 -10.26 8.04
CA ARG A 141 -29.80 -9.57 7.46
C ARG A 141 -29.38 -8.71 6.27
N GLN A 142 -28.35 -7.89 6.42
CA GLN A 142 -27.83 -7.06 5.32
C GLN A 142 -27.37 -7.91 4.14
N MET A 143 -26.63 -8.99 4.39
CA MET A 143 -26.21 -9.93 3.35
C MET A 143 -27.41 -10.59 2.67
N SER A 144 -28.44 -10.97 3.43
CA SER A 144 -29.66 -11.54 2.84
C SER A 144 -30.38 -10.51 1.97
N GLU A 145 -30.44 -9.25 2.39
CA GLU A 145 -31.06 -8.16 1.62
C GLU A 145 -30.29 -7.90 0.31
N THR A 146 -28.96 -7.90 0.34
CA THR A 146 -28.14 -7.74 -0.88
C THR A 146 -28.27 -8.94 -1.83
N VAL A 147 -28.31 -10.17 -1.31
CA VAL A 147 -28.54 -11.37 -2.14
C VAL A 147 -29.90 -11.31 -2.82
N VAL A 148 -30.94 -10.85 -2.12
CA VAL A 148 -32.28 -10.68 -2.71
C VAL A 148 -32.29 -9.59 -3.78
N SER A 149 -31.64 -8.44 -3.54
CA SER A 149 -31.56 -7.38 -4.55
C SER A 149 -30.80 -7.83 -5.79
N PHE A 150 -29.65 -8.51 -5.62
CA PHE A 150 -28.91 -9.07 -6.75
C PHE A 150 -29.74 -10.09 -7.53
N ARG A 151 -30.40 -11.04 -6.86
CA ARG A 151 -31.28 -12.01 -7.53
C ARG A 151 -32.38 -11.33 -8.34
N ARG A 152 -32.96 -10.25 -7.81
CA ARG A 152 -33.96 -9.45 -8.51
C ARG A 152 -33.39 -8.78 -9.76
N GLU A 153 -32.26 -8.09 -9.64
CA GLU A 153 -31.60 -7.43 -10.77
C GLU A 153 -31.21 -8.43 -11.87
N TYR A 154 -30.65 -9.59 -11.51
CA TYR A 154 -30.33 -10.64 -12.48
C TYR A 154 -31.57 -11.21 -13.15
N SER A 155 -32.66 -11.43 -12.41
CA SER A 155 -33.93 -11.90 -12.98
C SER A 155 -34.49 -10.89 -13.99
N GLU A 156 -34.41 -9.59 -13.68
CA GLU A 156 -34.84 -8.53 -14.58
C GLU A 156 -33.96 -8.45 -15.84
N LYS A 157 -32.63 -8.62 -15.71
CA LYS A 157 -31.71 -8.68 -16.86
C LYS A 157 -31.96 -9.91 -17.74
N ILE A 158 -32.16 -11.08 -17.14
CA ILE A 158 -32.46 -12.31 -17.86
C ILE A 158 -33.79 -12.17 -18.63
N ALA A 159 -34.82 -11.61 -18.00
CA ALA A 159 -36.09 -11.37 -18.68
C ALA A 159 -35.97 -10.39 -19.86
N LYS A 160 -35.10 -9.37 -19.76
CA LYS A 160 -34.81 -8.47 -20.89
C LYS A 160 -34.11 -9.21 -22.03
N ILE A 161 -33.09 -10.00 -21.72
CA ILE A 161 -32.35 -10.78 -22.71
C ILE A 161 -33.29 -11.78 -23.39
N ASP A 162 -34.16 -12.46 -22.65
CA ASP A 162 -35.11 -13.43 -23.21
C ASP A 162 -36.12 -12.78 -24.17
N ASN A 163 -36.58 -11.57 -23.84
CA ASN A 163 -37.42 -10.75 -24.73
C ASN A 163 -36.66 -10.33 -26.00
N GLU A 164 -35.40 -9.90 -25.87
CA GLU A 164 -34.55 -9.53 -27.02
C GLU A 164 -34.27 -10.75 -27.93
N ILE A 165 -33.94 -11.91 -27.35
CA ILE A 165 -33.76 -13.17 -28.07
C ILE A 165 -35.04 -13.55 -28.83
N SER A 166 -36.19 -13.43 -28.19
CA SER A 166 -37.49 -13.71 -28.82
C SER A 166 -37.76 -12.78 -29.99
N SER A 167 -37.51 -11.47 -29.82
CA SER A 167 -37.62 -10.47 -30.88
C SER A 167 -36.69 -10.77 -32.07
N TYR A 168 -35.41 -11.04 -31.80
CA TYR A 168 -34.46 -11.40 -32.86
C TYR A 168 -34.84 -12.70 -33.57
N LYS A 169 -35.39 -13.68 -32.86
CA LYS A 169 -35.87 -14.93 -33.45
C LYS A 169 -37.06 -14.72 -34.38
N GLU A 170 -37.99 -13.84 -34.02
CA GLU A 170 -39.10 -13.44 -34.91
C GLU A 170 -38.59 -12.70 -36.15
N GLU A 171 -37.64 -11.78 -35.97
CA GLU A 171 -37.03 -11.05 -37.08
C GLU A 171 -36.30 -11.99 -38.06
N ILE A 172 -35.52 -12.95 -37.56
CA ILE A 172 -34.86 -13.98 -38.38
C ILE A 172 -35.90 -14.78 -39.16
N ARG A 173 -37.01 -15.18 -38.53
CA ARG A 173 -38.09 -15.91 -39.22
C ARG A 173 -38.73 -15.09 -40.32
N ARG A 174 -38.98 -13.79 -40.07
CA ARG A 174 -39.52 -12.86 -41.07
C ARG A 174 -38.59 -12.73 -42.26
N LEU A 175 -37.31 -12.43 -42.01
CA LEU A 175 -36.31 -12.30 -43.08
C LEU A 175 -36.12 -13.61 -43.85
N THR A 176 -36.18 -14.76 -43.17
CA THR A 176 -36.11 -16.08 -43.83
C THR A 176 -37.30 -16.29 -44.77
N SER A 177 -38.51 -15.91 -44.35
CA SER A 177 -39.70 -15.96 -45.21
C SER A 177 -39.56 -15.03 -46.41
N GLU A 178 -39.09 -13.80 -46.20
CA GLU A 178 -38.89 -12.83 -47.27
C GLU A 178 -37.86 -13.31 -48.30
N VAL A 179 -36.76 -13.92 -47.85
CA VAL A 179 -35.77 -14.55 -48.74
C VAL A 179 -36.39 -15.69 -49.53
N TYR A 180 -37.26 -16.51 -48.91
CA TYR A 180 -37.94 -17.60 -49.61
C TYR A 180 -38.89 -17.06 -50.67
N ASP A 181 -39.74 -16.08 -50.32
CA ASP A 181 -40.68 -15.45 -51.25
C ASP A 181 -39.96 -14.80 -52.43
N LEU A 182 -38.90 -14.03 -52.16
CA LEU A 182 -38.09 -13.41 -53.19
C LEU A 182 -37.42 -14.45 -54.10
N ASN A 183 -36.98 -15.58 -53.54
CA ASN A 183 -36.43 -16.66 -54.34
C ASN A 183 -37.50 -17.30 -55.25
N THR A 184 -38.74 -17.49 -54.76
CA THR A 184 -39.82 -17.96 -55.63
C THR A 184 -40.14 -16.98 -56.76
N GLU A 185 -40.04 -15.67 -56.49
CA GLU A 185 -40.19 -14.62 -57.49
C GLU A 185 -39.07 -14.68 -58.54
N VAL A 186 -37.81 -14.83 -58.10
CA VAL A 186 -36.65 -15.04 -58.98
C VAL A 186 -36.82 -16.29 -59.85
N ASP A 187 -37.28 -17.41 -59.28
CA ASP A 187 -37.54 -18.65 -60.02
C ASP A 187 -38.67 -18.48 -61.04
N ASN A 188 -39.72 -17.73 -60.70
CA ASN A 188 -40.80 -17.37 -61.63
C ASN A 188 -40.27 -16.51 -62.79
N PHE A 189 -39.46 -15.49 -62.49
CA PHE A 189 -38.84 -14.63 -63.51
C PHE A 189 -37.89 -15.42 -64.42
N GLN A 190 -37.06 -16.30 -63.84
CA GLN A 190 -36.11 -17.13 -64.60
C GLN A 190 -36.84 -18.10 -65.53
N ARG A 191 -37.96 -18.68 -65.09
CA ARG A 191 -38.85 -19.49 -65.96
C ARG A 191 -39.45 -18.63 -67.08
N GLY A 192 -39.99 -17.46 -66.77
CA GLY A 192 -40.54 -16.53 -67.76
C GLY A 192 -39.52 -16.13 -68.82
N LEU A 193 -38.30 -15.76 -68.41
CA LEU A 193 -37.19 -15.45 -69.32
C LEU A 193 -36.78 -16.66 -70.15
N SER A 194 -36.74 -17.86 -69.57
CA SER A 194 -36.42 -19.09 -70.30
C SER A 194 -37.44 -19.39 -71.41
N HIS A 195 -38.73 -19.18 -71.14
CA HIS A 195 -39.78 -19.28 -72.16
C HIS A 195 -39.58 -18.26 -73.28
N MET A 196 -39.36 -16.99 -72.94
CA MET A 196 -39.14 -15.93 -73.93
C MET A 196 -37.90 -16.19 -74.81
N VAL A 197 -36.78 -16.62 -74.22
CA VAL A 197 -35.56 -16.99 -74.96
C VAL A 197 -35.83 -18.17 -75.91
N ARG A 198 -36.66 -19.13 -75.51
CA ARG A 198 -37.06 -20.26 -76.37
C ARG A 198 -37.94 -19.81 -77.54
N ASP A 199 -38.88 -18.91 -77.30
CA ASP A 199 -39.77 -18.39 -78.34
C ASP A 199 -38.99 -17.56 -79.37
N VAL A 200 -38.02 -16.75 -78.92
CA VAL A 200 -37.08 -16.05 -79.80
C VAL A 200 -36.24 -17.03 -80.62
N ASP A 201 -35.68 -18.07 -79.99
CA ASP A 201 -34.88 -19.10 -80.68
C ASP A 201 -35.70 -19.83 -81.75
N SER A 202 -36.97 -20.14 -81.46
CA SER A 202 -37.91 -20.75 -82.41
C SER A 202 -38.23 -19.81 -83.58
N GLY A 203 -38.56 -18.54 -83.31
CA GLY A 203 -38.86 -17.55 -84.35
C GLY A 203 -37.65 -17.27 -85.26
N VAL A 204 -36.45 -17.19 -84.67
CA VAL A 204 -35.18 -17.10 -85.39
C VAL A 204 -34.95 -18.33 -86.28
N GLY A 205 -35.23 -19.53 -85.77
CA GLY A 205 -35.15 -20.77 -86.54
C GLY A 205 -36.09 -20.77 -87.75
N GLN A 206 -37.32 -20.29 -87.57
CA GLN A 206 -38.28 -20.13 -88.67
C GLN A 206 -37.80 -19.11 -89.71
N LEU A 207 -37.25 -17.96 -89.30
CA LEU A 207 -36.70 -16.95 -90.21
C LEU A 207 -35.51 -17.48 -91.04
N LEU A 208 -34.62 -18.26 -90.43
CA LEU A 208 -33.50 -18.89 -91.15
C LEU A 208 -33.95 -19.95 -92.17
N SER A 209 -35.18 -20.46 -92.07
CA SER A 209 -35.73 -21.44 -93.00
C SER A 209 -36.40 -20.84 -94.24
N VAL A 210 -36.56 -19.51 -94.29
CA VAL A 210 -37.14 -18.81 -95.44
C VAL A 210 -36.08 -18.66 -96.54
N ALA A 211 -36.40 -19.16 -97.75
CA ALA A 211 -35.44 -19.34 -98.84
C ALA A 211 -34.92 -18.06 -99.52
N ASP A 212 -35.57 -16.91 -99.30
CA ASP A 212 -35.27 -15.64 -100.00
C ASP A 212 -34.98 -14.49 -99.01
N LEU A 213 -34.14 -14.76 -98.00
CA LEU A 213 -33.70 -13.75 -97.05
C LEU A 213 -32.56 -12.91 -97.65
N PRO A 214 -32.62 -11.56 -97.61
CA PRO A 214 -31.49 -10.73 -98.00
C PRO A 214 -30.30 -10.97 -97.06
N GLN A 215 -29.08 -10.97 -97.59
CA GLN A 215 -27.86 -11.33 -96.86
C GLN A 215 -27.63 -10.53 -95.56
N ARG A 216 -28.00 -9.23 -95.56
CA ARG A 216 -27.94 -8.38 -94.34
C ARG A 216 -28.91 -8.86 -93.23
N ALA A 217 -30.05 -9.42 -93.60
CA ALA A 217 -31.01 -9.98 -92.65
C ALA A 217 -30.51 -11.33 -92.10
N GLU A 218 -29.88 -12.17 -92.92
CA GLU A 218 -29.29 -13.44 -92.47
C GLU A 218 -28.21 -13.22 -91.41
N ASP A 219 -27.30 -12.26 -91.62
CA ASP A 219 -26.26 -11.90 -90.66
C ASP A 219 -26.83 -11.37 -89.33
N ALA A 220 -27.90 -10.55 -89.40
CA ALA A 220 -28.58 -10.06 -88.21
C ALA A 220 -29.26 -11.20 -87.42
N VAL A 221 -29.90 -12.14 -88.12
CA VAL A 221 -30.58 -13.29 -87.49
C VAL A 221 -29.57 -14.25 -86.83
N LYS A 222 -28.40 -14.47 -87.43
CA LYS A 222 -27.30 -15.24 -86.80
C LYS A 222 -26.80 -14.59 -85.51
N ARG A 223 -26.62 -13.26 -85.49
CA ARG A 223 -26.22 -12.53 -84.27
C ARG A 223 -27.25 -12.65 -83.15
N ILE A 224 -28.55 -12.63 -83.49
CA ILE A 224 -29.64 -12.83 -82.52
C ILE A 224 -29.63 -14.26 -81.97
N LYS A 225 -29.38 -15.27 -82.83
CA LYS A 225 -29.22 -16.67 -82.41
C LYS A 225 -28.09 -16.85 -81.40
N ASP A 226 -26.92 -16.28 -81.69
CA ASP A 226 -25.77 -16.37 -80.78
C ASP A 226 -26.03 -15.66 -79.45
N ALA A 227 -26.75 -14.52 -79.48
CA ALA A 227 -27.19 -13.83 -78.28
C ALA A 227 -28.18 -14.66 -77.43
N SER A 228 -29.13 -15.34 -78.08
CA SER A 228 -30.08 -16.25 -77.42
C SER A 228 -29.39 -17.43 -76.72
N ILE A 229 -28.38 -18.03 -77.37
CA ILE A 229 -27.57 -19.12 -76.78
C ILE A 229 -26.81 -18.63 -75.54
N ARG A 230 -26.22 -17.42 -75.59
CA ARG A 230 -25.55 -16.82 -74.42
C ARG A 230 -26.54 -16.56 -73.27
N ALA A 231 -27.71 -16.02 -73.56
CA ALA A 231 -28.76 -15.78 -72.55
C ALA A 231 -29.18 -17.08 -71.86
N ARG A 232 -29.38 -18.17 -72.63
CA ARG A 232 -29.72 -19.50 -72.09
C ARG A 232 -28.65 -20.04 -71.14
N LYS A 233 -27.37 -19.74 -71.36
CA LYS A 233 -26.27 -20.19 -70.49
C LYS A 233 -26.29 -19.47 -69.14
N VAL A 234 -26.59 -18.18 -69.13
CA VAL A 234 -26.67 -17.37 -67.90
C VAL A 234 -27.88 -17.77 -67.05
N LEU A 235 -29.02 -18.05 -67.68
CA LEU A 235 -30.25 -18.51 -67.02
C LEU A 235 -30.17 -19.93 -66.43
N LYS A 236 -29.04 -20.65 -66.53
CA LYS A 236 -28.87 -22.00 -65.98
C LYS A 236 -28.04 -22.03 -64.68
N VAL A 237 -27.54 -20.89 -64.20
CA VAL A 237 -26.76 -20.84 -62.97
C VAL A 237 -27.73 -20.96 -61.78
N PRO A 238 -27.65 -22.01 -60.94
CA PRO A 238 -28.53 -22.15 -59.79
C PRO A 238 -28.15 -21.13 -58.71
N VAL A 239 -29.16 -20.52 -58.08
CA VAL A 239 -28.98 -19.74 -56.85
C VAL A 239 -28.72 -20.74 -55.72
N LEU A 240 -27.50 -20.78 -55.19
CA LEU A 240 -27.17 -21.59 -54.03
C LEU A 240 -27.72 -20.93 -52.77
N ILE A 241 -28.68 -21.56 -52.12
CA ILE A 241 -29.15 -21.17 -50.79
C ILE A 241 -28.66 -22.23 -49.80
N SER A 242 -27.87 -21.79 -48.82
CA SER A 242 -27.64 -22.56 -47.60
C SER A 242 -28.95 -22.56 -46.81
N SER A 243 -29.67 -23.69 -46.81
CA SER A 243 -30.81 -23.87 -45.92
C SER A 243 -30.33 -23.66 -44.47
N PRO A 244 -31.07 -22.93 -43.62
CA PRO A 244 -30.76 -22.89 -42.20
C PRO A 244 -31.10 -24.28 -41.65
N GLY A 245 -30.13 -25.19 -41.70
CA GLY A 245 -30.19 -26.40 -40.90
C GLY A 245 -30.42 -25.98 -39.45
N ASN A 246 -31.27 -26.72 -38.74
CA ASN A 246 -31.50 -26.58 -37.31
C ASN A 246 -30.23 -26.87 -36.46
N ASP A 247 -29.04 -26.83 -37.06
CA ASP A 247 -27.75 -27.14 -36.47
C ASP A 247 -27.14 -25.90 -35.81
N TRP A 248 -27.96 -25.13 -35.09
CA TRP A 248 -27.36 -24.40 -33.97
C TRP A 248 -26.98 -25.49 -32.97
N GLU A 249 -25.69 -25.84 -32.92
CA GLU A 249 -25.18 -26.65 -31.83
C GLU A 249 -25.73 -26.07 -30.52
N PRO A 250 -26.38 -26.89 -29.66
CA PRO A 250 -26.84 -26.40 -28.39
C PRO A 250 -25.64 -25.79 -27.68
N TYR A 251 -25.75 -24.52 -27.31
CA TYR A 251 -24.73 -23.83 -26.55
C TYR A 251 -24.47 -24.65 -25.28
N ASN A 252 -23.36 -25.38 -25.26
CA ASN A 252 -22.85 -25.99 -24.04
C ASN A 252 -22.30 -24.83 -23.22
N GLU A 253 -23.04 -24.43 -22.18
CA GLU A 253 -22.50 -23.57 -21.14
C GLU A 253 -21.15 -24.17 -20.70
N PRO A 254 -20.05 -23.42 -20.80
CA PRO A 254 -18.81 -23.87 -20.20
C PRO A 254 -19.08 -24.09 -18.71
N LEU A 255 -18.58 -25.21 -18.17
CA LEU A 255 -18.64 -25.50 -16.74
C LEU A 255 -18.21 -24.24 -15.99
N MET A 256 -19.11 -23.65 -15.20
CA MET A 256 -18.74 -22.58 -14.28
C MET A 256 -17.69 -23.17 -13.35
N ASP A 257 -16.43 -22.80 -13.59
CA ASP A 257 -15.35 -23.03 -12.66
C ASP A 257 -15.58 -22.06 -11.50
N PHE A 258 -16.48 -22.46 -10.61
CA PHE A 258 -16.51 -21.92 -9.27
C PHE A 258 -15.18 -22.34 -8.67
N ASP A 259 -14.20 -21.44 -8.75
CA ASP A 259 -12.91 -21.58 -8.11
C ASP A 259 -13.18 -21.95 -6.64
N GLU A 260 -13.04 -23.24 -6.30
CA GLU A 260 -13.28 -23.78 -4.95
C GLU A 260 -12.26 -23.21 -3.95
N ASN A 261 -11.34 -22.37 -4.40
CA ASN A 261 -10.34 -21.65 -3.63
C ASN A 261 -10.85 -20.32 -3.03
N ILE A 262 -12.16 -20.13 -2.84
CA ILE A 262 -12.64 -19.06 -1.96
C ILE A 262 -12.43 -19.54 -0.51
N PRO A 263 -11.50 -18.95 0.25
CA PRO A 263 -11.34 -19.33 1.65
C PRO A 263 -12.54 -18.80 2.43
N PHE A 264 -13.42 -19.71 2.86
CA PHE A 264 -14.34 -19.48 3.96
C PHE A 264 -13.64 -19.73 5.30
#